data_AF-A0A7J2YG48-F1
#
_entry.id   AF-A0A7J2YG48-F1
#
_cell.length_a   1.000
_cell.length_b   1.000
_cell.length_c   1.000
_cell.angle_alpha   90.00
_cell.angle_beta   90.00
_cell.angle_gamma   90.00
#
_symmetry.space_group_name_H-M   'P 1'
#
loop_
_entity.id
_entity.type
_entity.pdbx_description
1 polymer ?
#
loop_
_entity_poly.entity_id
_entity_poly.type
_entity_poly.pdbx_seq_one_letter_code
_entity_poly.pdbx_strand_id
1 'polypeptide(L)'
;MRPLQVSSKGNIILTVVNSEIAKRGYKFIFEKNNLQCMGCILKKICIDKLERGRVYEIVNVRDKEHFCKLLNGKVSIVEVKLASIELSIERKNAIEGVIIRYHPINCLTPCANIMY
;
A
#
# COMPACT_ATOMS: atom_id res chain seq x y z
N MET A 1 5.77 -27.38 -9.08
CA MET A 1 5.70 -25.97 -9.52
C MET A 1 6.50 -25.13 -8.53
N ARG A 2 7.69 -24.63 -8.89
CA ARG A 2 8.46 -23.74 -8.00
C ARG A 2 7.78 -22.36 -8.03
N PRO A 3 7.49 -21.73 -6.88
CA PRO A 3 7.05 -20.35 -6.88
C PRO A 3 8.16 -19.48 -7.50
N LEU A 4 7.77 -18.61 -8.43
CA LEU A 4 8.66 -17.57 -8.97
C LEU A 4 9.14 -16.73 -7.79
N GLN A 5 10.40 -16.88 -7.41
CA GLN A 5 11.03 -15.99 -6.46
C GLN A 5 11.22 -14.66 -7.16
N VAL A 6 10.23 -13.77 -7.01
CA VAL A 6 10.36 -12.36 -7.35
C VAL A 6 11.36 -11.78 -6.35
N SER A 7 12.64 -11.96 -6.64
CA SER A 7 13.76 -11.30 -5.98
C SER A 7 13.79 -9.85 -6.46
N SER A 8 12.81 -9.07 -6.00
CA SER A 8 12.90 -7.62 -6.04
C SER A 8 13.32 -7.18 -4.66
N LYS A 9 14.54 -6.65 -4.58
CA LYS A 9 15.00 -5.85 -3.45
C LYS A 9 14.14 -4.59 -3.46
N GLY A 10 12.89 -4.71 -3.01
CA GLY A 10 11.91 -3.64 -3.05
C GLY A 10 12.43 -2.47 -2.22
N ASN A 11 12.46 -1.28 -2.82
CA ASN A 11 12.87 -0.08 -2.09
C ASN A 11 12.00 0.05 -0.83
N ILE A 12 12.67 0.02 0.32
CA ILE A 12 12.01 0.17 1.62
C ILE A 12 11.65 1.65 1.79
N ILE A 13 10.38 1.91 2.03
CA ILE A 13 9.83 3.24 2.25
C ILE A 13 9.44 3.36 3.73
N LEU A 14 9.89 4.43 4.37
CA LEU A 14 9.44 4.75 5.72
C LEU A 14 8.13 5.53 5.66
N THR A 15 7.11 5.07 6.37
CA THR A 15 5.82 5.74 6.49
C THR A 15 5.20 5.56 7.87
N VAL A 16 3.95 6.02 8.06
CA VAL A 16 3.18 5.88 9.29
C VAL A 16 1.80 5.32 8.98
N VAL A 17 1.31 4.44 9.84
CA VAL A 17 -0.02 3.80 9.74
C VAL A 17 -0.70 3.81 11.11
N ASN A 18 -2.02 3.59 11.18
CA ASN A 18 -2.71 3.41 12.46
C ASN A 18 -2.03 2.29 13.26
N SER A 19 -1.72 2.55 14.53
CA SER A 19 -1.06 1.59 15.43
C SER A 19 -1.79 0.24 15.49
N GLU A 20 -3.12 0.22 15.36
CA GLU A 20 -3.95 -1.00 15.42
C GLU A 20 -3.67 -1.99 14.25
N ILE A 21 -3.23 -1.47 13.11
CA ILE A 21 -2.90 -2.26 11.90
C ILE A 21 -1.39 -2.35 11.66
N ALA A 22 -0.57 -1.77 12.53
CA ALA A 22 0.88 -1.74 12.43
C ALA A 22 1.48 -3.11 12.78
N LYS A 23 1.30 -4.08 11.89
CA LYS A 23 1.81 -5.45 12.04
C LYS A 23 2.53 -5.91 10.78
N ARG A 24 3.64 -6.62 10.96
CA ARG A 24 4.42 -7.17 9.85
C ARG A 24 3.55 -8.10 8.98
N GLY A 25 3.69 -7.98 7.66
CA GLY A 25 2.91 -8.72 6.66
C GLY A 25 1.53 -8.12 6.36
N TYR A 26 1.08 -7.10 7.10
CA TYR A 26 -0.16 -6.40 6.76
C TYR A 26 0.00 -5.66 5.43
N LYS A 27 -1.01 -5.81 4.56
CA LYS A 27 -1.08 -5.14 3.26
C LYS A 27 -2.20 -4.12 3.27
N PHE A 28 -1.95 -2.95 2.69
CA PHE A 28 -2.94 -1.89 2.57
C PHE A 28 -2.81 -1.16 1.23
N ILE A 29 -3.93 -0.60 0.76
CA ILE A 29 -3.94 0.29 -0.40
C ILE A 29 -3.79 1.72 0.12
N PHE A 30 -2.85 2.48 -0.47
CA PHE A 30 -2.73 3.89 -0.13
C PHE A 30 -3.66 4.74 -0.99
N GLU A 31 -4.67 5.34 -0.37
CA GLU A 31 -5.49 6.38 -0.99
C GLU A 31 -5.10 7.77 -0.47
N LYS A 32 -4.96 8.72 -1.38
CA LYS A 32 -4.62 10.09 -1.02
C LYS A 32 -5.89 10.88 -0.80
N ASN A 33 -6.29 11.08 0.45
CA ASN A 33 -7.34 12.05 0.73
C ASN A 33 -7.25 12.59 2.16
N ASN A 34 -6.93 13.88 2.31
CA ASN A 34 -7.59 14.77 3.26
C ASN A 34 -6.90 16.14 3.36
N LEU A 35 -7.73 17.21 3.37
CA LEU A 35 -7.29 18.59 3.64
C LEU A 35 -6.62 18.72 5.03
N GLN A 36 -7.04 17.89 6.00
CA GLN A 36 -6.51 17.89 7.36
C GLN A 36 -5.01 17.58 7.45
N CYS A 37 -4.43 16.93 6.43
CA CYS A 37 -3.01 16.62 6.40
C CYS A 37 -2.13 17.78 5.89
N MET A 38 -2.70 18.88 5.37
CA MET A 38 -1.92 19.98 4.78
C MET A 38 -0.94 20.63 5.76
N GLY A 39 -1.34 20.81 7.02
CA GLY A 39 -0.50 21.38 8.09
C GLY A 39 0.18 20.33 8.99
N CYS A 40 0.18 19.06 8.60
CA CYS A 40 0.70 18.00 9.46
C CYS A 40 2.24 17.91 9.40
N ILE A 41 2.90 17.91 10.54
CA ILE A 41 4.36 17.72 10.66
C ILE A 41 4.85 16.39 10.08
N LEU A 42 4.02 15.34 10.14
CA LEU A 42 4.35 14.01 9.62
C LEU A 42 4.01 13.84 8.13
N LYS A 43 3.40 14.85 7.47
CA LYS A 43 2.92 14.75 6.09
C LYS A 43 3.99 14.20 5.12
N LYS A 44 5.22 14.70 5.27
CA LYS A 44 6.37 14.31 4.44
C LYS A 44 6.73 12.84 4.52
N ILE A 45 6.49 12.19 5.66
CA ILE A 45 6.75 10.74 5.85
C ILE A 45 5.48 9.91 5.71
N CYS A 46 4.31 10.47 6.00
CA CYS A 46 3.01 9.82 5.93
C CYS A 46 2.54 9.71 4.47
N ILE A 47 1.96 10.79 3.94
CA ILE A 47 1.23 10.76 2.67
C ILE A 47 2.09 11.11 1.44
N ASP A 48 3.20 11.84 1.62
CA ASP A 48 4.00 12.31 0.48
C ASP A 48 4.99 11.25 -0.04
N LYS A 49 5.23 10.18 0.73
CA LYS A 49 6.14 9.07 0.38
C LYS A 49 5.45 7.92 -0.35
N LEU A 50 4.11 7.92 -0.40
CA LEU A 50 3.32 6.83 -0.95
C LEU A 50 2.59 7.28 -2.22
N GLU A 51 2.52 6.36 -3.19
CA GLU A 51 1.80 6.54 -4.44
C GLU A 51 0.35 6.08 -4.27
N ARG A 52 -0.60 6.90 -4.73
CA ARG A 52 -2.02 6.59 -4.69
C ARG A 52 -2.33 5.31 -5.48
N GLY A 53 -3.23 4.47 -4.96
CA GLY A 53 -3.71 3.25 -5.61
C GLY A 53 -2.69 2.11 -5.61
N ARG A 54 -1.54 2.25 -4.94
CA ARG A 54 -0.56 1.18 -4.76
C ARG A 54 -0.86 0.37 -3.50
N VAL A 55 -0.57 -0.92 -3.58
CA VAL A 55 -0.60 -1.83 -2.43
C VAL A 55 0.78 -1.87 -1.80
N TYR A 56 0.84 -1.58 -0.50
CA TYR A 56 2.06 -1.64 0.31
C TYR A 56 1.97 -2.76 1.34
N GLU A 57 3.09 -3.43 1.61
CA GLU A 57 3.23 -4.45 2.65
C GLU A 57 4.16 -3.94 3.74
N ILE A 58 3.73 -4.05 5.01
CA ILE A 58 4.55 -3.71 6.18
C ILE A 58 5.63 -4.78 6.38
N VAL A 59 6.90 -4.39 6.25
CA VAL A 59 8.05 -5.29 6.45
C VAL A 59 8.66 -5.16 7.85
N ASN A 60 8.49 -4.00 8.49
CA ASN A 60 8.97 -3.74 9.84
C ASN A 60 8.12 -2.66 10.53
N VAL A 61 8.02 -2.74 11.85
CA VAL A 61 7.32 -1.76 12.71
C VAL A 61 8.35 -1.21 13.68
N ARG A 62 8.45 0.11 13.79
CA ARG A 62 9.38 0.78 14.70
C ARG A 62 8.66 1.10 16.01
N ASP A 63 9.42 1.19 17.10
CA ASP A 63 8.89 1.40 18.46
C ASP A 63 8.39 2.83 18.75
N LYS A 64 8.36 3.71 17.75
CA LYS A 64 7.94 5.11 17.91
C LYS A 64 6.51 5.31 17.42
N GLU A 65 5.69 5.86 18.29
CA GLU A 65 4.30 6.27 18.00
C GLU A 65 4.16 7.79 18.01
N HIS A 66 3.21 8.29 17.23
CA HIS A 66 2.78 9.68 17.22
C HIS A 66 1.25 9.78 17.25
N PHE A 67 0.73 10.94 17.64
CA PHE A 67 -0.71 11.19 17.57
C PHE A 67 -1.12 11.73 16.20
N CYS A 68 -2.16 11.17 15.60
CA CYS A 68 -2.74 11.61 14.34
C CYS A 68 -4.12 12.24 14.59
N LYS A 69 -4.25 13.53 14.28
CA LYS A 69 -5.51 14.27 14.43
C LYS A 69 -6.64 13.69 13.56
N LEU A 70 -6.31 13.24 12.35
CA LEU A 70 -7.29 12.71 11.40
C LEU A 70 -7.96 11.43 11.92
N LEU A 71 -7.18 10.53 12.52
CA LEU A 71 -7.67 9.26 13.06
C LEU A 71 -8.15 9.38 14.51
N ASN A 72 -7.93 10.54 15.15
CA ASN A 72 -8.10 10.73 16.59
C ASN A 72 -7.44 9.61 17.41
N GLY A 73 -6.21 9.23 17.04
CA GLY A 73 -5.57 8.04 17.56
C GLY A 73 -4.07 8.01 17.32
N LYS A 74 -3.43 6.91 17.75
CA LYS A 74 -1.99 6.71 17.59
C LYS A 74 -1.65 6.14 16.21
N VAL A 75 -0.50 6.55 15.70
CA VAL A 75 0.11 6.01 14.49
C VAL A 75 1.52 5.54 14.79
N SER A 76 1.90 4.40 14.23
CA SER A 76 3.24 3.82 14.37
C SER A 76 4.05 4.06 13.11
N ILE A 77 5.35 4.32 13.29
CA ILE A 77 6.29 4.40 12.16
C ILE A 77 6.56 2.97 11.65
N VAL A 78 6.40 2.77 10.35
CA VAL A 78 6.58 1.47 9.69
C VAL A 78 7.47 1.59 8.47
N GLU A 79 8.14 0.49 8.15
CA GLU A 79 8.83 0.30 6.89
C GLU A 79 7.94 -0.55 5.99
N VAL A 80 7.72 -0.08 4.77
CA VAL A 80 6.87 -0.73 3.78
C VAL A 80 7.62 -0.95 2.48
N LYS A 81 7.18 -1.94 1.72
CA LYS A 81 7.57 -2.14 0.32
C LYS A 81 6.32 -2.22 -0.55
N LEU A 82 6.46 -2.04 -1.86
CA LEU A 82 5.39 -2.40 -2.79
C LEU A 82 5.09 -3.90 -2.66
N ALA A 83 3.81 -4.22 -2.48
CA ALA A 83 3.36 -5.59 -2.38
C ALA A 83 3.22 -6.21 -3.76
N SER A 84 3.55 -7.51 -3.88
CA SER A 84 3.10 -8.30 -5.02
C SER A 84 1.58 -8.39 -4.97
N ILE A 85 0.95 -8.05 -6.09
CA ILE A 85 -0.50 -8.17 -6.30
C ILE A 85 -0.79 -9.39 -7.15
N GLU A 86 -1.81 -10.15 -6.76
CA GLU A 86 -2.37 -11.21 -7.59
C GLU A 86 -3.44 -10.60 -8.48
N LEU A 87 -3.32 -10.83 -9.79
CA LEU A 87 -4.22 -10.28 -10.79
C LEU A 87 -4.69 -11.37 -11.74
N SER A 88 -5.95 -11.31 -12.14
CA SER A 88 -6.48 -12.08 -13.26
C SER A 88 -6.27 -11.31 -14.56
N ILE A 89 -5.78 -12.00 -15.58
CA ILE A 89 -5.54 -11.44 -16.91
C ILE A 89 -6.10 -12.39 -17.97
N GLU A 90 -6.39 -11.85 -19.16
CA GLU A 90 -6.83 -12.67 -20.28
C GLU A 90 -5.73 -13.66 -20.68
N ARG A 91 -6.12 -14.91 -20.98
CA ARG A 91 -5.18 -16.00 -21.31
C ARG A 91 -4.18 -15.62 -22.41
N LYS A 92 -4.62 -14.89 -23.44
CA LYS A 92 -3.75 -14.45 -24.55
C LYS A 92 -2.62 -13.50 -24.12
N ASN A 93 -2.76 -12.84 -22.96
CA ASN A 93 -1.75 -11.95 -22.39
C ASN A 93 -0.91 -12.66 -21.31
N ALA A 94 -1.28 -13.87 -20.90
CA ALA A 94 -0.63 -14.65 -19.84
C ALA A 94 0.56 -15.46 -20.37
N ILE A 95 1.53 -14.74 -20.95
CA ILE A 95 2.76 -15.33 -21.47
C ILE A 95 3.87 -15.13 -20.42
N GLU A 96 4.56 -16.19 -20.05
CA GLU A 96 5.64 -16.14 -19.06
C GLU A 96 6.74 -15.16 -19.51
N GLY A 97 7.20 -14.32 -18.58
CA GLY A 97 8.24 -13.33 -18.82
C GLY A 97 7.78 -12.04 -19.52
N VAL A 98 6.51 -11.94 -19.93
CA VAL A 98 6.00 -10.70 -20.54
C VAL A 98 5.70 -9.64 -19.50
N ILE A 99 6.09 -8.40 -19.82
CA ILE A 99 5.71 -7.21 -19.06
C ILE A 99 4.40 -6.67 -19.64
N ILE A 100 3.35 -6.65 -18.83
CA ILE A 100 2.04 -6.12 -19.22
C ILE A 100 1.73 -4.82 -18.47
N ARG A 101 1.05 -3.89 -19.15
CA ARG A 101 0.47 -2.73 -18.49
C ARG A 101 -0.96 -3.05 -18.10
N TYR A 102 -1.22 -3.13 -16.80
CA TYR A 102 -2.56 -3.30 -16.28
C TYR A 102 -3.40 -2.04 -16.51
N HIS A 103 -4.59 -2.21 -17.09
CA HIS A 103 -5.59 -1.16 -17.22
C HIS A 103 -6.77 -1.56 -16.33
N PRO A 104 -7.11 -0.77 -15.30
CA PRO A 104 -8.26 -1.07 -14.47
C PRO A 104 -9.54 -1.07 -15.32
N ILE A 105 -10.41 -2.04 -15.07
CA ILE A 105 -11.72 -2.10 -15.71
C ILE A 105 -12.54 -0.93 -15.19
N ASN A 106 -13.12 -0.14 -16.09
CA ASN A 106 -14.02 0.93 -15.70
C ASN A 106 -15.38 0.32 -15.35
N CYS A 107 -15.54 -0.07 -14.09
CA CYS A 107 -16.79 -0.64 -13.60
C CYS A 107 -17.85 0.47 -13.50
N LEU A 108 -19.01 0.28 -14.15
CA LEU A 108 -20.15 1.19 -14.05
C LEU A 108 -20.79 1.20 -12.65
N THR A 109 -20.54 0.15 -11.87
CA THR A 109 -20.99 -0.01 -10.48
C THR A 109 -19.80 -0.30 -9.57
N PRO A 110 -19.81 0.20 -8.32
CA PRO A 110 -18.80 -0.18 -7.34
C PRO A 110 -18.85 -1.69 -7.12
N CYS A 111 -17.71 -2.37 -7.23
CA CYS A 111 -17.64 -3.80 -7.01
C CYS A 111 -17.99 -4.09 -5.53
N ALA A 112 -18.98 -4.96 -5.28
CA ALA A 112 -19.37 -5.35 -3.91
C ALA A 112 -18.22 -5.99 -3.09
N ASN A 113 -17.15 -6.44 -3.76
CA ASN A 113 -15.99 -7.08 -3.15
C ASN A 113 -14.77 -6.14 -3.00
N ILE A 114 -14.95 -4.84 -3.20
CA ILE A 114 -14.00 -3.82 -2.72
C ILE A 114 -14.54 -3.37 -1.36
N MET A 115 -14.16 -4.06 -0.29
CA MET A 115 -14.33 -3.53 1.06
C MET A 115 -13.28 -2.42 1.24
N TYR A 116 -13.75 -1.17 1.22
CA TYR A 116 -12.93 0.04 1.46
C TYR A 116 -12.35 0.05 2.88
#